data_AF-A0A1J3FVN8-F1
#
_entry.id   AF-A0A1J3FVN8-F1
#
_cell.length_a   1.000
_cell.length_b   1.000
_cell.length_c   1.000
_cell.angle_alpha   90.00
_cell.angle_beta   90.00
_cell.angle_gamma   90.00
#
_symmetry.space_group_name_H-M   'P 1'
#
loop_
_entity.id
_entity.type
_entity.pdbx_description
1 polymer ?
#
loop_
_entity_poly.entity_id
_entity_poly.type
_entity_poly.pdbx_seq_one_letter_code
_entity_poly.pdbx_strand_id
1 'polypeptide(L)'
;HLSGISSSDLWTTHEDQTFVPKVEATVIQNHVNLKVQCQKKQGQLLKGIISLEKLRLTVLHLNIASSSHLSVSYSFNLKMEDDCDL
;
A
#
# COMPACT_ATOMS: atom_id res chain seq x y z
N HIS A 1 8.20 -14.32 -50.71
CA HIS A 1 7.74 -15.29 -49.69
C HIS A 1 8.58 -15.02 -48.43
N LEU A 2 7.90 -14.85 -47.30
CA LEU A 2 8.32 -14.06 -46.13
C LEU A 2 9.65 -14.50 -45.49
N SER A 3 10.50 -13.52 -45.20
CA SER A 3 11.66 -13.63 -44.30
C SER A 3 11.17 -13.83 -42.86
N GLY A 4 11.14 -15.08 -42.41
CA GLY A 4 10.81 -15.46 -41.04
C GLY A 4 12.04 -15.45 -40.14
N ILE A 5 12.47 -14.26 -39.73
CA ILE A 5 13.15 -14.10 -38.45
C ILE A 5 12.39 -12.99 -37.73
N SER A 6 11.66 -13.33 -36.66
CA SER A 6 11.28 -12.31 -35.69
C SER A 6 11.02 -12.94 -34.34
N SER A 7 12.06 -12.84 -33.51
CA SER A 7 12.00 -12.48 -32.11
C SER A 7 11.09 -13.34 -31.21
N SER A 8 11.66 -14.47 -30.81
CA SER A 8 11.58 -14.90 -29.40
C SER A 8 12.12 -13.84 -28.39
N ASP A 9 12.53 -12.67 -28.88
CA ASP A 9 12.80 -11.44 -28.14
C ASP A 9 11.58 -10.51 -28.05
N LEU A 10 10.43 -11.02 -27.61
CA LEU A 10 9.36 -10.15 -27.08
C LEU A 10 9.15 -10.36 -25.57
N TRP A 11 10.27 -10.51 -24.86
CA TRP A 11 10.38 -10.24 -23.43
C TRP A 11 10.88 -8.79 -23.21
N THR A 12 10.54 -7.88 -24.12
CA THR A 12 10.61 -6.43 -23.91
C THR A 12 9.24 -6.02 -23.36
N THR A 13 9.02 -5.77 -22.09
CA THR A 13 9.89 -5.19 -21.09
C THR A 13 9.51 -5.85 -19.77
N HIS A 14 10.50 -6.31 -19.00
CA HIS A 14 10.41 -6.10 -17.55
C HIS A 14 10.37 -4.58 -17.38
N GLU A 15 9.19 -3.98 -17.58
CA GLU A 15 8.88 -2.80 -16.79
C GLU A 15 8.92 -3.35 -15.39
N ASP A 16 10.04 -3.08 -14.72
CA ASP A 16 10.06 -2.93 -13.28
C ASP A 16 9.02 -1.82 -13.02
N GLN A 17 7.72 -2.18 -13.11
CA GLN A 17 6.63 -1.35 -12.67
C GLN A 17 6.84 -1.31 -11.17
N THR A 18 7.69 -0.37 -10.77
CA THR A 18 7.89 -0.01 -9.39
C THR A 18 6.51 0.30 -8.89
N PHE A 19 5.92 -0.62 -8.14
CA PHE A 19 4.61 -0.39 -7.56
C PHE A 19 4.80 0.69 -6.50
N VAL A 20 4.60 1.94 -6.90
CA VAL A 20 4.66 3.08 -5.99
C VAL A 20 3.43 2.99 -5.11
N PRO A 21 3.58 2.82 -3.78
CA PRO A 21 2.44 2.81 -2.89
C PRO A 21 1.71 4.16 -2.98
N LYS A 22 0.40 4.12 -3.19
CA LYS A 22 -0.45 5.30 -3.09
C LYS A 22 -0.90 5.45 -1.64
N VAL A 23 -0.65 6.61 -1.05
CA VAL A 23 -1.03 6.92 0.33
C VAL A 23 -1.91 8.16 0.34
N GLU A 24 -3.05 8.08 0.99
CA GLU A 24 -3.96 9.20 1.21
C GLU A 24 -4.28 9.27 2.71
N ALA A 25 -4.22 10.46 3.29
CA ALA A 25 -4.58 10.67 4.69
C ALA A 25 -5.53 11.87 4.81
N THR A 26 -6.52 11.73 5.66
CA THR A 26 -7.41 12.83 6.05
C THR A 26 -7.48 12.89 7.56
N VAL A 27 -7.21 14.06 8.13
CA VAL A 27 -7.26 14.31 9.57
C VAL A 27 -8.52 15.11 9.88
N ILE A 28 -9.29 14.66 10.88
CA ILE A 28 -10.47 15.35 11.38
C ILE A 28 -10.42 15.28 12.91
N GLN A 29 -10.17 16.43 13.55
CA GLN A 29 -9.95 16.50 15.01
C GLN A 29 -8.84 15.53 15.45
N ASN A 30 -9.12 14.61 16.38
CA ASN A 30 -8.16 13.60 16.84
C ASN A 30 -8.21 12.28 16.05
N HIS A 31 -8.91 12.26 14.91
CA HIS A 31 -9.04 11.06 14.09
C HIS A 31 -8.30 11.20 12.76
N VAL A 32 -7.71 10.09 12.30
CA VAL A 32 -7.04 10.01 10.98
C VAL A 32 -7.66 8.87 10.18
N ASN A 33 -8.12 9.17 8.97
CA ASN A 33 -8.43 8.16 7.97
C ASN A 33 -7.20 8.01 7.07
N LEU A 34 -6.55 6.85 7.10
CA LEU A 34 -5.37 6.54 6.29
C LEU A 34 -5.71 5.44 5.29
N LYS A 35 -5.52 5.71 4.00
CA LYS A 35 -5.66 4.72 2.92
C LYS A 35 -4.32 4.49 2.26
N VAL A 36 -3.96 3.22 2.12
CA VAL A 36 -2.72 2.79 1.47
C VAL A 36 -3.06 1.75 0.42
N GLN A 37 -2.72 2.00 -0.84
CA GLN A 37 -2.75 1.01 -1.90
C GLN A 37 -1.32 0.62 -2.25
N CYS A 38 -0.99 -0.65 -2.14
CA CYS A 38 0.39 -1.14 -2.29
C CYS A 38 0.42 -2.54 -2.92
N GLN A 39 1.60 -2.94 -3.39
CA GLN A 39 1.84 -4.32 -3.81
C GLN A 39 1.77 -5.22 -2.57
N LYS A 40 1.07 -6.35 -2.69
CA LYS A 40 0.96 -7.33 -1.62
C LYS A 40 2.34 -7.94 -1.31
N LYS A 41 2.85 -7.70 -0.11
CA LYS A 41 4.08 -8.30 0.42
C LYS A 41 3.84 -8.93 1.78
N GLN A 42 4.46 -10.07 2.04
CA GLN A 42 4.32 -10.78 3.32
C GLN A 42 4.76 -9.89 4.49
N GLY A 43 3.94 -9.84 5.54
CA GLY A 43 4.24 -9.08 6.77
C GLY A 43 4.17 -7.56 6.64
N GLN A 44 3.84 -7.01 5.46
CA GLN A 44 3.79 -5.56 5.26
C GLN A 44 2.76 -4.88 6.17
N LEU A 45 1.57 -5.47 6.31
CA LEU A 45 0.54 -4.93 7.21
C LEU A 45 1.03 -4.85 8.65
N LEU A 46 1.66 -5.92 9.16
CA LEU A 46 2.19 -5.95 10.51
C LEU A 46 3.25 -4.86 10.72
N LYS A 47 4.18 -4.71 9.77
CA LYS A 47 5.17 -3.63 9.79
C LYS A 47 4.50 -2.24 9.82
N GLY A 48 3.45 -2.06 9.02
CA GLY A 48 2.64 -0.84 9.01
C GLY A 48 2.01 -0.54 10.37
N ILE A 49 1.36 -1.53 10.98
CA ILE A 49 0.72 -1.40 12.30
C ILE A 49 1.75 -1.03 13.38
N ILE A 50 2.93 -1.68 13.40
CA ILE A 50 4.02 -1.33 14.33
C ILE A 50 4.46 0.13 14.14
N SER A 51 4.55 0.60 12.89
CA SER A 51 4.90 2.01 12.63
C SER A 51 3.81 2.98 13.11
N LEU A 52 2.53 2.63 12.95
CA LEU A 52 1.42 3.45 13.44
C LEU A 52 1.42 3.52 14.98
N GLU A 53 1.67 2.40 15.66
CA GLU A 53 1.78 2.35 17.13
C GLU A 53 2.93 3.23 17.64
N LYS A 54 4.08 3.21 16.98
CA LYS A 54 5.22 4.08 17.32
C LYS A 54 4.91 5.57 17.15
N LEU A 55 4.01 5.90 16.23
CA LEU A 55 3.50 7.26 16.02
C LEU A 55 2.34 7.60 16.96
N ARG A 56 2.01 6.72 17.93
CA ARG A 56 0.92 6.91 18.90
C ARG A 56 -0.45 7.06 18.22
N LEU A 57 -0.62 6.33 17.11
CA LEU A 57 -1.88 6.20 16.39
C LEU A 57 -2.53 4.86 16.74
N THR A 58 -3.64 4.89 17.47
CA THR A 58 -4.42 3.70 17.78
C THR A 58 -5.28 3.31 16.60
N VAL A 59 -5.15 2.07 16.12
CA VAL A 59 -6.02 1.53 15.07
C VAL A 59 -7.40 1.20 15.63
N LEU A 60 -8.41 1.97 15.24
CA LEU A 60 -9.81 1.74 15.63
C LEU A 60 -10.51 0.75 14.70
N HIS A 61 -10.25 0.89 13.40
CA HIS A 61 -10.84 0.01 12.39
C HIS A 61 -9.87 -0.15 11.22
N LEU A 62 -9.74 -1.39 10.74
CA LEU A 62 -8.94 -1.74 9.59
C LEU A 62 -9.81 -2.50 8.59
N ASN A 63 -9.92 -1.96 7.37
CA ASN A 63 -10.46 -2.68 6.23
C ASN A 63 -9.33 -3.06 5.27
N ILE A 64 -9.36 -4.30 4.78
CA ILE A 64 -8.41 -4.83 3.82
C ILE A 64 -9.18 -5.29 2.59
N ALA A 65 -8.86 -4.75 1.42
CA ALA A 65 -9.43 -5.20 0.15
C ALA A 65 -8.32 -5.51 -0.84
N SER A 66 -8.44 -6.61 -1.59
CA SER A 66 -7.49 -6.95 -2.65
C SER A 66 -8.10 -6.58 -4.00
N SER A 67 -7.40 -5.75 -4.78
CA SER A 67 -7.84 -5.36 -6.13
C SER A 67 -7.33 -6.34 -7.20
N SER A 68 -6.29 -7.12 -6.88
CA SER A 68 -5.75 -8.19 -7.72
C SER A 68 -4.95 -9.17 -6.86
N HIS A 69 -4.37 -10.21 -7.47
CA HIS A 69 -3.46 -11.13 -6.79
C HIS A 69 -2.20 -10.43 -6.22
N LEU A 70 -1.81 -9.30 -6.83
CA LEU A 70 -0.57 -8.57 -6.51
C LEU A 70 -0.81 -7.23 -5.81
N SER A 71 -2.06 -6.73 -5.73
CA SER A 71 -2.38 -5.41 -5.17
C SER A 71 -3.37 -5.51 -4.02
N VAL A 72 -3.11 -4.76 -2.94
CA VAL A 72 -3.96 -4.68 -1.75
C VAL A 72 -4.14 -3.22 -1.33
N SER A 73 -5.34 -2.88 -0.86
CA SER A 73 -5.65 -1.64 -0.19
C SER A 73 -5.92 -1.88 1.29
N TYR A 74 -5.34 -1.02 2.11
CA TYR A 74 -5.58 -0.92 3.55
C TYR A 74 -6.27 0.41 3.82
N SER A 75 -7.36 0.38 4.56
CA SER A 75 -8.04 1.59 5.04
C SER A 75 -8.10 1.53 6.56
N PHE A 76 -7.37 2.43 7.21
CA PHE A 76 -7.33 2.56 8.66
C PHE A 76 -8.17 3.76 9.08
N ASN A 77 -8.97 3.58 10.12
CA ASN A 77 -9.44 4.66 10.96
C ASN A 77 -8.63 4.64 12.25
N LEU A 78 -7.98 5.74 12.54
CA LEU A 78 -7.01 5.88 13.62
C LEU A 78 -7.49 6.95 14.60
N LYS A 79 -7.07 6.82 15.85
CA LYS A 79 -7.14 7.88 16.87
C LYS A 79 -5.72 8.33 17.18
N MET A 80 -5.50 9.65 17.20
CA MET A 80 -4.30 10.26 17.75
C MET A 80 -4.43 10.26 19.28
N GLU A 81 -3.47 9.64 19.96
CA GLU A 81 -3.37 9.70 21.41
C GLU A 81 -2.77 11.05 21.86
N ASP A 82 -2.91 11.39 23.15
CA ASP A 82 -2.55 12.72 23.67
C ASP A 82 -1.06 13.08 23.46
N ASP A 83 -0.18 12.07 23.42
CA ASP A 83 1.26 12.22 23.16
C ASP A 83 1.63 11.94 21.69
N CYS A 84 0.72 12.14 20.74
CA CYS A 84 1.00 11.89 19.33
C CYS A 84 1.97 12.93 18.73
N ASP A 85 3.04 12.45 18.10
CA ASP A 85 4.15 13.25 17.57
C ASP A 85 3.87 13.87 16.17
N LEU A 86 2.59 14.00 15.76
CA LEU A 86 2.16 14.42 14.42
C LEU A 86 1.36 15.72 14.41
#